data_AF-A0A3A0G546-F1
#
_entry.id   AF-A0A3A0G546-F1
#
_cell.length_a   1.000
_cell.length_b   1.000
_cell.length_c   1.000
_cell.angle_alpha   90.00
_cell.angle_beta   90.00
_cell.angle_gamma   90.00
#
_symmetry.space_group_name_H-M   'P 1'
#
loop_
_entity.id
_entity.type
_entity.pdbx_description
1 polymer ?
#
loop_
_entity_poly.entity_id
_entity_poly.type
_entity_poly.pdbx_seq_one_letter_code
_entity_poly.pdbx_strand_id
1 'polypeptide(L)'
;MNTAKEKPAKSAAASSEWPTRRLSTQYRVIGEALLNYEMSFPLTRDTALSSALLNFRRDVSFLRLEVLESYFEDLLDPGIKDDFLFIKRRSLALRFMFSYLPFLGLIGALGIGLYLTKSGTHAMASVGVMGLLAVPFLALWYILPGGSLRRMRFARVLTQEISRRRGHDSDGSAASNLRLVSSDPFWGARAGA
;
A
#
# COMPACT_ATOMS: atom_id res chain seq x y z
N MET A 1 -12.47 60.13 -8.83
CA MET A 1 -13.52 59.11 -8.68
C MET A 1 -13.03 57.79 -9.23
N ASN A 2 -12.91 56.83 -8.32
CA ASN A 2 -12.83 55.37 -8.40
C ASN A 2 -12.10 54.67 -9.55
N THR A 3 -10.97 54.13 -9.14
CA THR A 3 -10.25 52.94 -9.60
C THR A 3 -11.15 51.72 -9.81
N ALA A 4 -11.03 51.08 -10.98
CA ALA A 4 -11.28 49.65 -11.15
C ALA A 4 -10.27 49.10 -12.16
N LYS A 5 -9.07 48.81 -11.67
CA LYS A 5 -8.04 48.05 -12.40
C LYS A 5 -8.43 46.57 -12.26
N GLU A 6 -9.12 46.05 -13.26
CA GLU A 6 -9.40 44.62 -13.36
C GLU A 6 -8.08 43.89 -13.62
N LYS A 7 -7.65 43.14 -12.61
CA LYS A 7 -6.46 42.30 -12.64
C LYS A 7 -6.89 40.98 -13.30
N PRO A 8 -6.39 40.60 -14.48
CA PRO A 8 -6.70 39.27 -15.00
C PRO A 8 -6.11 38.23 -14.04
N ALA A 9 -7.00 37.36 -13.56
CA ALA A 9 -6.74 36.29 -12.62
C ALA A 9 -5.68 35.33 -13.18
N LYS A 10 -4.44 35.56 -12.78
CA LYS A 10 -3.32 34.63 -12.95
C LYS A 10 -3.28 33.72 -11.72
N SER A 11 -4.18 32.75 -11.61
CA SER A 11 -4.10 31.69 -10.60
C SER A 11 -5.21 30.66 -10.81
N ALA A 12 -4.88 29.52 -11.43
CA ALA A 12 -5.56 28.20 -11.25
C ALA A 12 -5.16 27.16 -12.32
N ALA A 13 -4.42 27.53 -13.38
CA ALA A 13 -4.09 26.60 -14.48
C ALA A 13 -2.69 25.95 -14.38
N ALA A 14 -2.14 25.81 -13.18
CA ALA A 14 -0.75 25.37 -12.95
C ALA A 14 -0.64 24.00 -12.24
N SER A 15 -1.54 23.06 -12.47
CA SER A 15 -1.53 21.76 -11.76
C SER A 15 -1.76 20.53 -12.64
N SER A 16 -1.30 20.52 -13.89
CA SER A 16 -1.31 19.27 -14.69
C SER A 16 -0.20 19.15 -15.73
N GLU A 17 0.91 19.87 -15.58
CA GLU A 17 2.09 19.61 -16.41
C GLU A 17 2.79 18.36 -15.87
N TRP A 18 2.47 17.24 -16.52
CA TRP A 18 3.05 15.94 -16.24
C TRP A 18 4.58 15.96 -16.33
N PRO A 19 5.28 15.10 -15.57
CA PRO A 19 6.73 15.10 -15.57
C PRO A 19 7.27 14.82 -16.97
N THR A 20 8.27 15.59 -17.40
CA THR A 20 9.00 15.36 -18.65
C THR A 20 9.45 13.89 -18.76
N ARG A 21 9.60 13.34 -19.98
CA ARG A 21 9.89 11.90 -20.20
C ARG A 21 10.97 11.32 -19.27
N ARG A 22 12.01 12.09 -18.93
CA ARG A 22 13.08 11.68 -18.00
C ARG A 22 12.60 11.44 -16.56
N LEU A 23 11.74 12.30 -16.02
CA LEU A 23 11.17 12.14 -14.67
C LEU A 23 10.29 10.89 -14.60
N SER A 24 9.51 10.61 -15.66
CA SER A 24 8.68 9.40 -15.71
C SER A 24 9.51 8.10 -15.60
N THR A 25 10.69 8.05 -16.21
CA THR A 25 11.62 6.91 -16.10
C THR A 25 12.16 6.77 -14.68
N GLN A 26 12.51 7.89 -14.03
CA GLN A 26 13.00 7.86 -12.65
C GLN A 26 11.91 7.42 -11.68
N TYR A 27 10.69 7.92 -11.84
CA TYR A 27 9.51 7.50 -11.05
C TYR A 27 9.24 6.02 -11.21
N ARG A 28 9.37 5.50 -12.44
CA ARG A 28 9.23 4.08 -12.71
C ARG A 28 10.28 3.24 -11.99
N VAL A 29 11.55 3.66 -12.01
CA VAL A 29 12.62 2.97 -11.28
C VAL A 29 12.31 2.92 -9.78
N ILE A 30 11.88 4.04 -9.19
CA ILE A 30 11.51 4.09 -7.76
C ILE A 30 10.33 3.16 -7.47
N GLY A 31 9.28 3.23 -8.27
CA GLY A 31 8.09 2.38 -8.12
C GLY A 31 8.40 0.89 -8.25
N GLU A 32 9.22 0.49 -9.24
CA GLU A 32 9.66 -0.89 -9.41
C GLU A 32 10.54 -1.37 -8.23
N ALA A 33 11.43 -0.53 -7.71
CA ALA A 33 12.25 -0.85 -6.54
C ALA A 33 11.39 -1.04 -5.27
N LEU A 34 10.38 -0.19 -5.06
CA LEU A 34 9.42 -0.32 -3.96
C LEU A 34 8.57 -1.59 -4.08
N LEU A 35 8.18 -1.95 -5.29
CA LEU A 35 7.48 -3.22 -5.56
C LEU A 35 8.34 -4.43 -5.26
N ASN A 36 9.61 -4.41 -5.65
CA ASN A 36 10.56 -5.49 -5.37
C ASN A 36 10.82 -5.64 -3.86
N TYR A 37 10.92 -4.51 -3.15
CA TYR A 37 10.98 -4.47 -1.69
C TYR A 37 9.74 -5.13 -1.07
N GLU A 38 8.53 -4.77 -1.55
CA GLU A 38 7.27 -5.35 -1.07
C GLU A 38 7.18 -6.86 -1.28
N MET A 39 7.66 -7.36 -2.42
CA MET A 39 7.64 -8.79 -2.75
C MET A 39 8.55 -9.63 -1.84
N SER A 40 9.55 -9.00 -1.23
CA SER A 40 10.45 -9.65 -0.27
C SER A 40 9.85 -9.75 1.14
N PHE A 41 8.71 -9.10 1.39
CA PHE A 41 8.17 -8.87 2.73
C PHE A 41 7.32 -9.99 3.37
N PRO A 42 6.73 -10.99 2.66
CA PRO A 42 5.97 -12.03 3.35
C PRO A 42 6.78 -13.29 3.73
N LEU A 43 8.08 -13.38 3.40
CA LEU A 43 8.77 -14.68 3.37
C LEU A 43 9.85 -14.91 4.43
N THR A 44 10.32 -13.92 5.19
CA THR A 44 11.60 -14.13 5.90
C THR A 44 11.82 -13.27 7.15
N ARG A 45 12.46 -13.91 8.15
CA ARG A 45 12.99 -13.34 9.42
C ARG A 45 13.84 -12.08 9.18
N ASP A 46 14.03 -11.28 10.24
CA ASP A 46 14.72 -9.98 10.32
C ASP A 46 15.98 -9.80 9.43
N THR A 47 16.73 -10.86 9.15
CA THR A 47 17.91 -10.84 8.27
C THR A 47 17.58 -10.56 6.80
N ALA A 48 16.44 -11.01 6.28
CA ALA A 48 16.07 -10.77 4.87
C ALA A 48 15.42 -9.41 4.65
N LEU A 49 14.83 -8.82 5.68
CA LEU A 49 14.32 -7.45 5.61
C LEU A 49 15.50 -6.48 5.41
N SER A 50 16.62 -6.75 6.08
CA SER A 50 17.86 -6.01 5.93
C SER A 50 18.42 -6.09 4.50
N SER A 51 18.42 -7.27 3.88
CA SER A 51 18.87 -7.43 2.49
C SER A 51 17.90 -6.80 1.48
N ALA A 52 16.59 -6.86 1.71
CA ALA A 52 15.61 -6.18 0.87
C ALA A 52 15.78 -4.66 0.88
N LEU A 53 16.04 -4.06 2.06
CA LEU A 53 16.37 -2.64 2.16
C LEU A 53 17.69 -2.33 1.43
N LEU A 54 18.73 -3.13 1.58
CA LEU A 54 19.99 -2.91 0.86
C LEU A 54 19.83 -2.97 -0.65
N ASN A 55 19.00 -3.89 -1.15
CA ASN A 55 18.67 -3.97 -2.58
C ASN A 55 17.91 -2.72 -3.04
N PHE A 56 16.89 -2.29 -2.30
CA PHE A 56 16.20 -1.02 -2.57
C PHE A 56 17.17 0.17 -2.63
N ARG A 57 18.07 0.27 -1.65
CA ARG A 57 19.09 1.32 -1.58
C ARG A 57 19.99 1.32 -2.80
N ARG A 58 20.43 0.14 -3.23
CA ARG A 58 21.25 -0.04 -4.43
C ARG A 58 20.50 0.44 -5.67
N ASP A 59 19.24 0.04 -5.83
CA ASP A 59 18.41 0.35 -6.98
C ASP A 59 18.07 1.84 -7.10
N VAL A 60 18.05 2.56 -5.98
CA VAL A 60 17.71 3.99 -5.94
C VAL A 60 18.97 4.88 -5.81
N SER A 61 20.15 4.29 -5.57
CA SER A 61 21.41 5.01 -5.25
C SER A 61 21.81 6.09 -6.26
N PHE A 62 21.55 5.86 -7.55
CA PHE A 62 21.93 6.77 -8.65
C PHE A 62 20.93 7.91 -8.89
N LEU A 63 19.76 7.88 -8.24
CA LEU A 63 18.76 8.93 -8.36
C LEU A 63 19.11 10.11 -7.46
N ARG A 64 18.82 11.33 -7.93
CA ARG A 64 19.06 12.55 -7.12
C ARG A 64 18.04 12.66 -5.99
N LEU A 65 18.45 13.29 -4.89
CA LEU A 65 17.62 13.41 -3.69
C LEU A 65 16.30 14.13 -3.96
N GLU A 66 16.32 15.18 -4.78
CA GLU A 66 15.13 15.99 -5.11
C GLU A 66 14.06 15.14 -5.82
N VAL A 67 14.46 14.14 -6.58
CA VAL A 67 13.54 13.23 -7.28
C VAL A 67 12.86 12.27 -6.31
N LEU A 68 13.59 11.79 -5.28
CA LEU A 68 13.01 10.97 -4.23
C LEU A 68 12.01 11.77 -3.40
N GLU A 69 12.33 13.03 -3.10
CA GLU A 69 11.46 13.93 -2.33
C GLU A 69 10.17 14.26 -3.11
N SER A 70 10.30 14.63 -4.39
CA SER A 70 9.15 14.82 -5.29
C SER A 70 8.28 13.56 -5.38
N TYR A 71 8.89 12.39 -5.51
CA TYR A 71 8.15 11.12 -5.54
C TYR A 71 7.45 10.83 -4.21
N PHE A 72 8.09 11.17 -3.09
CA PHE A 72 7.51 10.99 -1.75
C PHE A 72 6.30 11.89 -1.52
N GLU A 73 6.35 13.15 -1.95
CA GLU A 73 5.20 14.06 -1.91
C GLU A 73 4.03 13.50 -2.73
N ASP A 74 4.31 13.02 -3.94
CA ASP A 74 3.30 12.43 -4.83
C ASP A 74 2.72 11.12 -4.26
N LEU A 75 3.51 10.36 -3.51
CA LEU A 75 3.09 9.12 -2.88
C LEU A 75 2.11 9.36 -1.71
N LEU A 76 2.24 10.51 -1.04
CA LEU A 76 1.34 10.94 0.04
C LEU A 76 0.07 11.62 -0.48
N ASP A 77 0.05 12.11 -1.72
CA ASP A 77 -1.12 12.72 -2.32
C ASP A 77 -2.20 11.66 -2.65
N PRO A 78 -3.38 11.69 -2.00
CA PRO A 78 -4.48 10.79 -2.34
C PRO A 78 -5.07 11.03 -3.74
N GLY A 79 -4.84 12.21 -4.34
CA GLY A 79 -5.30 12.58 -5.68
C GLY A 79 -4.55 11.86 -6.80
N ILE A 80 -3.31 11.41 -6.56
CA ILE A 80 -2.49 10.72 -7.55
C ILE A 80 -2.83 9.23 -7.54
N LYS A 81 -3.03 8.63 -8.72
CA LYS A 81 -3.34 7.19 -8.86
C LYS A 81 -2.08 6.33 -8.79
N ASP A 82 -2.21 5.11 -8.26
CA ASP A 82 -1.12 4.12 -8.16
C ASP A 82 -0.44 3.81 -9.51
N ASP A 83 -1.19 3.96 -10.61
CA ASP A 83 -0.70 3.75 -11.98
C ASP A 83 0.39 4.77 -12.35
N PHE A 84 0.29 6.01 -11.87
CA PHE A 84 1.27 7.06 -12.13
C PHE A 84 2.52 6.96 -11.26
N LEU A 85 2.36 6.37 -10.06
CA LEU A 85 3.45 6.08 -9.15
C LEU A 85 4.19 4.78 -9.52
N PHE A 86 3.72 4.05 -10.55
CA PHE A 86 4.24 2.74 -10.96
C PHE A 86 4.26 1.70 -9.82
N ILE A 87 3.41 1.88 -8.81
CA ILE A 87 3.28 0.96 -7.67
C ILE A 87 2.12 -0.02 -7.85
N LYS A 88 1.48 -0.08 -9.01
CA LYS A 88 0.40 -1.05 -9.26
C LYS A 88 0.97 -2.48 -9.18
N ARG A 89 0.48 -3.29 -8.22
CA ARG A 89 0.85 -4.71 -8.13
C ARG A 89 0.44 -5.40 -9.44
N ARG A 90 1.43 -5.93 -10.17
CA ARG A 90 1.23 -6.54 -11.50
C ARG A 90 0.52 -7.90 -11.44
N SER A 91 0.41 -8.52 -10.25
CA SER A 91 -0.26 -9.81 -10.09
C SER A 91 -1.79 -9.65 -10.11
N LEU A 92 -2.35 -9.62 -11.32
CA LEU A 92 -3.79 -9.75 -11.57
C LEU A 92 -4.38 -10.89 -10.73
N ALA A 93 -3.72 -12.06 -10.70
CA ALA A 93 -4.16 -13.24 -9.95
C ALA A 93 -4.37 -12.98 -8.45
N LEU A 94 -3.42 -12.36 -7.75
CA LEU A 94 -3.57 -12.04 -6.32
C LEU A 94 -4.63 -10.95 -6.10
N ARG A 95 -4.73 -9.96 -6.99
CA ARG A 95 -5.79 -8.94 -6.90
C ARG A 95 -7.18 -9.56 -7.11
N PHE A 96 -7.30 -10.49 -8.06
CA PHE A 96 -8.52 -11.26 -8.30
C PHE A 96 -8.84 -12.14 -7.10
N MET A 97 -7.86 -12.88 -6.58
CA MET A 97 -8.08 -13.77 -5.45
C MET A 97 -8.50 -12.97 -4.20
N PHE A 98 -7.79 -11.89 -3.86
CA PHE A 98 -8.13 -11.12 -2.67
C PHE A 98 -9.40 -10.26 -2.81
N SER A 99 -9.74 -9.79 -4.02
CA SER A 99 -10.93 -8.94 -4.22
C SER A 99 -12.19 -9.70 -4.61
N TYR A 100 -12.11 -10.93 -5.14
CA TYR A 100 -13.29 -11.67 -5.62
C TYR A 100 -13.57 -12.93 -4.80
N LEU A 101 -12.56 -13.57 -4.21
CA LEU A 101 -12.74 -14.74 -3.35
C LEU A 101 -13.64 -14.46 -2.13
N PRO A 102 -13.48 -13.36 -1.36
CA PRO A 102 -14.41 -13.03 -0.29
C PRO A 102 -15.83 -12.77 -0.79
N PHE A 103 -16.00 -12.19 -1.98
CA PHE A 103 -17.31 -11.99 -2.60
C PHE A 103 -17.98 -13.32 -2.98
N LEU A 104 -17.22 -14.23 -3.60
CA LEU A 104 -17.68 -15.59 -3.89
C LEU A 104 -18.03 -16.36 -2.62
N GLY A 105 -17.21 -16.21 -1.58
CA GLY A 105 -17.45 -16.81 -0.27
C GLY A 105 -18.74 -16.30 0.38
N LEU A 106 -19.02 -15.00 0.31
CA LEU A 106 -20.28 -14.41 0.78
C LEU A 106 -21.49 -14.90 -0.02
N ILE A 107 -21.39 -14.95 -1.35
CA ILE A 107 -22.46 -15.49 -2.21
C ILE A 107 -22.71 -16.98 -1.90
N GLY A 108 -21.63 -17.75 -1.69
CA GLY A 108 -21.71 -19.15 -1.28
C GLY A 108 -22.37 -19.34 0.08
N ALA A 109 -21.98 -18.55 1.08
CA ALA A 109 -22.59 -18.55 2.41
C ALA A 109 -24.08 -18.22 2.36
N LEU A 110 -24.46 -17.23 1.53
CA LEU A 110 -25.86 -16.87 1.28
C LEU A 110 -26.63 -18.02 0.63
N GLY A 111 -26.05 -18.66 -0.39
CA GLY A 111 -26.64 -19.81 -1.08
C GLY A 111 -26.86 -21.01 -0.15
N ILE A 112 -25.87 -21.33 0.69
CA ILE A 112 -25.96 -22.41 1.69
C ILE A 112 -27.03 -22.08 2.73
N GLY A 113 -27.08 -20.85 3.24
CA GLY A 113 -28.10 -20.40 4.20
C GLY A 113 -29.52 -20.48 3.63
N LEU A 114 -29.73 -20.06 2.38
CA LEU A 114 -31.01 -20.16 1.70
C LEU A 114 -31.41 -21.61 1.41
N TYR A 115 -30.45 -22.46 1.01
CA TYR A 115 -30.67 -23.89 0.80
C TYR A 115 -31.12 -24.60 2.07
N LEU A 116 -30.44 -24.34 3.19
CA LEU A 116 -30.79 -24.88 4.52
C LEU A 116 -32.20 -24.44 4.96
N THR A 117 -32.54 -23.18 4.70
CA THR A 117 -33.87 -22.65 5.02
C THR A 117 -34.96 -23.36 4.19
N LYS A 118 -34.67 -23.65 2.91
CA LYS A 118 -35.58 -24.39 2.02
C LYS A 118 -35.71 -25.88 2.38
N SER A 119 -34.65 -26.51 2.89
CA SER A 119 -34.67 -27.93 3.28
C SER A 119 -35.37 -28.21 4.61
N GLY A 120 -35.94 -27.18 5.26
CA GLY A 120 -36.75 -27.33 6.48
C GLY A 120 -35.93 -27.34 7.77
N THR A 121 -34.64 -26.99 7.73
CA THR A 121 -33.89 -26.73 8.97
C THR A 121 -34.42 -25.48 9.67
N HIS A 122 -34.33 -25.44 11.01
CA HIS A 122 -34.78 -24.30 11.79
C HIS A 122 -34.14 -23.00 11.28
N ALA A 123 -34.95 -21.97 11.03
CA ALA A 123 -34.50 -20.69 10.46
C ALA A 123 -33.37 -20.03 11.27
N MET A 124 -33.32 -20.23 12.59
CA MET A 124 -32.23 -19.72 13.42
C MET A 124 -30.91 -20.47 13.20
N ALA A 125 -30.96 -21.78 12.93
CA ALA A 125 -29.78 -22.57 12.65
C ALA A 125 -29.18 -22.20 11.28
N SER A 126 -30.02 -21.95 10.27
CA SER A 126 -29.55 -21.53 8.94
C SER A 126 -28.88 -20.16 8.97
N VAL A 127 -29.43 -19.20 9.73
CA VAL A 127 -28.81 -17.88 9.96
C VAL A 127 -27.48 -18.02 10.71
N GLY A 128 -27.41 -18.89 11.72
CA GLY A 128 -26.17 -19.17 12.45
C GLY A 128 -25.06 -19.70 11.55
N VAL A 129 -25.37 -20.69 10.70
CA VAL A 129 -24.41 -21.25 9.72
C VAL A 129 -23.99 -20.20 8.68
N MET A 130 -24.94 -19.39 8.19
CA MET A 130 -24.65 -18.31 7.26
C MET A 130 -23.72 -17.27 7.87
N GLY A 131 -23.96 -16.84 9.11
CA GLY A 131 -23.10 -15.92 9.84
C GLY A 131 -21.70 -16.50 10.06
N LEU A 132 -21.61 -17.76 10.50
CA LEU A 132 -20.35 -18.43 10.76
C LEU A 132 -19.49 -18.58 9.50
N LEU A 133 -20.12 -18.81 8.35
CA LEU A 133 -19.44 -18.84 7.04
C LEU A 133 -19.11 -17.44 6.51
N ALA A 134 -19.98 -16.44 6.72
CA ALA A 134 -19.78 -15.09 6.19
C ALA A 134 -18.70 -14.30 6.94
N VAL A 135 -18.60 -14.46 8.27
CA VAL A 135 -17.64 -13.75 9.13
C VAL A 135 -16.19 -13.88 8.66
N PRO A 136 -15.63 -15.06 8.35
CA PRO A 136 -14.25 -15.15 7.88
C PRO A 136 -14.02 -14.44 6.54
N PHE A 137 -15.00 -14.44 5.63
CA PHE A 137 -14.90 -13.72 4.35
C PHE A 137 -15.02 -12.21 4.53
N LEU A 138 -15.86 -11.75 5.46
CA LEU A 138 -15.98 -10.34 5.83
C LEU A 138 -14.71 -9.84 6.53
N ALA A 139 -14.15 -10.65 7.43
CA ALA A 139 -12.88 -10.36 8.09
C ALA A 139 -11.74 -10.31 7.05
N LEU A 140 -11.70 -11.26 6.12
CA LEU A 140 -10.73 -11.26 5.03
C LEU A 140 -10.85 -9.99 4.17
N TRP A 141 -12.08 -9.56 3.86
CA TRP A 141 -12.35 -8.31 3.13
C TRP A 141 -11.81 -7.08 3.86
N TYR A 142 -12.00 -7.02 5.19
CA TYR A 142 -11.54 -5.91 6.01
C TYR A 142 -10.02 -5.89 6.20
N ILE A 143 -9.38 -7.06 6.25
CA ILE A 143 -7.93 -7.22 6.43
C ILE A 143 -7.15 -6.95 5.15
N LEU A 144 -7.79 -6.98 3.97
CA LEU A 144 -7.15 -6.60 2.72
C LEU A 144 -6.58 -5.18 2.84
N PRO A 145 -5.25 -5.00 2.81
CA PRO A 145 -4.66 -3.67 2.95
C PRO A 145 -5.12 -2.81 1.78
N GLY A 146 -5.96 -1.81 2.08
CA GLY A 146 -6.32 -0.76 1.13
C GLY A 146 -5.05 -0.08 0.59
N GLY A 147 -5.16 0.51 -0.60
CA GLY A 147 -4.03 1.19 -1.26
C GLY A 147 -3.32 2.22 -0.37
N SER A 148 -4.03 2.85 0.57
CA SER A 148 -3.49 3.84 1.51
C SER A 148 -2.43 3.28 2.47
N LEU A 149 -2.71 2.14 3.11
CA LEU A 149 -1.75 1.49 4.03
C LEU A 149 -0.46 1.08 3.31
N ARG A 150 -0.60 0.66 2.05
CA ARG A 150 0.52 0.26 1.20
C ARG A 150 1.38 1.47 0.81
N ARG A 151 0.75 2.58 0.40
CA ARG A 151 1.45 3.86 0.16
C ARG A 151 2.19 4.35 1.39
N MET A 152 1.58 4.24 2.57
CA MET A 152 2.22 4.66 3.81
C MET A 152 3.46 3.83 4.17
N ARG A 153 3.46 2.52 3.85
CA ARG A 153 4.67 1.68 4.00
C ARG A 153 5.77 2.10 3.03
N PHE A 154 5.44 2.33 1.77
CA PHE A 154 6.39 2.85 0.78
C PHE A 154 6.95 4.22 1.20
N ALA A 155 6.09 5.08 1.75
CA ALA A 155 6.48 6.38 2.26
C ALA A 155 7.52 6.23 3.38
N ARG A 156 7.32 5.34 4.36
CA ARG A 156 8.31 5.06 5.41
C ARG A 156 9.68 4.64 4.85
N VAL A 157 9.70 3.73 3.87
CA VAL A 157 10.95 3.24 3.25
C VAL A 157 11.68 4.37 2.52
N LEU A 158 10.94 5.20 1.77
CA LEU A 158 11.47 6.38 1.09
C LEU A 158 11.99 7.41 2.09
N THR A 159 11.24 7.70 3.16
CA THR A 159 11.66 8.64 4.21
C THR A 159 12.98 8.21 4.84
N GLN A 160 13.17 6.91 5.12
CA GLN A 160 14.43 6.39 5.65
C GLN A 160 15.60 6.56 4.68
N GLU A 161 15.35 6.44 3.38
CA GLU A 161 16.40 6.65 2.38
C GLU A 161 16.76 8.14 2.24
N ILE A 162 15.75 9.01 2.28
CA ILE A 162 15.92 10.47 2.24
C ILE A 162 16.67 10.95 3.49
N SER A 163 16.29 10.49 4.69
CA SER A 163 16.95 10.85 5.95
C SER A 163 18.41 10.42 5.96
N ARG A 164 18.72 9.21 5.47
CA ARG A 164 20.10 8.72 5.34
C ARG A 164 20.92 9.62 4.42
N ARG A 165 20.40 9.98 3.25
CA ARG A 165 21.12 10.83 2.27
C ARG A 165 21.33 12.25 2.75
N ARG A 166 20.42 12.77 3.57
CA ARG A 166 20.57 14.06 4.27
C ARG A 166 21.58 14.00 5.42
N GLY A 167 22.17 12.84 5.70
CA GLY A 167 23.17 12.65 6.76
C GLY A 167 22.57 12.67 8.17
N HIS A 168 21.26 12.44 8.31
CA HIS A 168 20.57 12.46 9.60
C HIS A 168 20.63 11.12 10.36
N ASP A 169 21.03 10.03 9.70
CA ASP A 169 21.16 8.71 10.32
C ASP A 169 22.62 8.23 10.26
N SER A 170 23.31 8.30 11.40
CA SER A 170 24.46 7.43 11.67
C SER A 170 23.99 5.97 11.67
N ASP A 171 24.72 5.08 10.99
CA ASP A 171 24.36 3.70 10.64
C ASP A 171 23.82 2.77 11.78
N GLY A 172 23.79 3.21 13.03
CA GLY A 172 23.15 2.52 14.15
C GLY A 172 21.62 2.63 14.25
N SER A 173 20.98 3.62 13.58
CA SER A 173 19.53 3.88 13.72
C SER A 173 18.64 3.11 12.74
N ALA A 174 19.24 2.47 11.71
CA ALA A 174 18.49 1.63 10.78
C ALA A 174 17.96 0.35 11.46
N ALA A 175 18.71 -0.21 12.41
CA ALA A 175 18.31 -1.40 13.16
C ALA A 175 17.20 -1.13 14.19
N SER A 176 17.18 0.06 14.81
CA SER A 176 16.13 0.45 15.76
C SER A 176 14.80 0.76 15.06
N ASN A 177 14.83 1.39 13.89
CA ASN A 177 13.63 1.63 13.08
C ASN A 177 13.07 0.33 12.46
N LEU A 178 13.92 -0.64 12.14
CA LEU A 178 13.51 -1.99 11.74
C LEU A 178 12.81 -2.75 12.87
N ARG A 179 13.26 -2.55 14.12
CA ARG A 179 12.60 -3.08 15.31
C ARG A 179 11.23 -2.45 15.57
N LEU A 180 11.03 -1.19 15.16
CA LEU A 180 9.71 -0.54 15.13
C LEU A 180 8.80 -1.10 14.03
N VAL A 181 9.35 -1.45 12.86
CA VAL A 181 8.60 -2.14 11.78
C VAL A 181 8.18 -3.56 12.18
N SER A 182 8.99 -4.28 12.97
CA SER A 182 8.63 -5.61 13.48
C SER A 182 7.77 -5.60 14.75
N SER A 183 7.68 -4.47 15.45
CA SER A 183 6.86 -4.31 16.67
C SER A 183 5.52 -3.61 16.45
N ASP A 184 5.16 -3.24 15.21
CA ASP A 184 3.78 -2.88 14.88
C ASP A 184 2.85 -4.06 15.29
N PRO A 185 1.95 -3.88 16.28
CA PRO A 185 1.19 -4.98 16.91
C PRO A 185 0.23 -5.69 15.94
N PHE A 186 0.09 -5.18 14.71
CA PHE A 186 -0.68 -5.81 13.65
C PHE A 186 -0.06 -7.12 13.14
N TRP A 187 1.26 -7.31 13.33
CA TRP A 187 1.97 -8.52 12.90
C TRP A 187 2.57 -9.33 14.07
N GLY A 188 2.64 -8.75 15.27
CA GLY A 188 3.18 -9.40 16.47
C GLY A 188 2.22 -10.30 17.25
N ALA A 189 0.92 -10.31 16.94
CA ALA A 189 -0.07 -11.09 17.68
C ALA A 189 -0.56 -12.31 16.89
N ARG A 190 0.32 -13.28 16.61
CA ARG A 190 -0.03 -14.70 16.40
C ARG A 190 1.22 -15.59 16.32
N ALA A 191 1.98 -15.60 17.40
CA ALA A 191 2.88 -16.69 17.72
C ALA A 191 2.78 -16.95 19.23
N GLY A 192 1.79 -17.75 19.62
CA GLY A 192 1.61 -18.18 21.02
C GLY A 192 0.17 -18.16 21.51
N ALA A 193 -0.62 -19.12 21.06
CA ALA A 193 -1.70 -19.78 21.81
C ALA A 193 -2.07 -21.06 21.06
#